data_AF-A0A6I6MZD2-F1
#
_entry.id   AF-A0A6I6MZD2-F1
#
_cell.length_a   1.000
_cell.length_b   1.000
_cell.length_c   1.000
_cell.angle_alpha   90.00
_cell.angle_beta   90.00
_cell.angle_gamma   90.00
#
_symmetry.space_group_name_H-M   'P 1'
#
loop_
_entity.id
_entity.type
_entity.pdbx_description
1 polymer ?
#
loop_
_entity_poly.entity_id
_entity_poly.type
_entity_poly.pdbx_seq_one_letter_code
_entity_poly.pdbx_strand_id
1 'polypeptide(L)'
;MDLTPGSRLRTLFDTTLRREGLTTDGRLTVPTGLTSLPPSRVADLADVAPVLWSTVCTLLGGAGRISRPARLSNALICNFRTTRLSESWHVDGDFFVHHPDSPEQALLLFVLWSDAGEGEGATRAAPSATADILRHLARHPAGLTSAHIPARDYIGSPADHLSLTGNAGDAWILHPLTAHQSAPNPRGRPRFISNPVVALAEPMNLTDDPEEKSPLEELTRRLLGQPWTPGESTVRESFVPGRITRWNGEGTYTDRS
;
A
#
# COMPACT_ATOMS: atom_id res chain seq x y z
N MET A 1 10.13 5.78 -9.86
CA MET A 1 9.39 5.44 -11.08
C MET A 1 9.65 6.50 -12.13
N ASP A 2 9.65 6.14 -13.42
CA ASP A 2 9.84 7.11 -14.49
C ASP A 2 8.52 7.80 -14.87
N LEU A 3 8.34 9.05 -14.47
CA LEU A 3 7.21 9.91 -14.85
C LEU A 3 7.63 11.07 -15.77
N THR A 4 8.77 10.93 -16.45
CA THR A 4 9.22 11.92 -17.44
C THR A 4 8.25 12.00 -18.64
N PRO A 5 8.18 13.16 -19.34
CA PRO A 5 7.31 13.30 -20.51
C PRO A 5 7.56 12.19 -21.54
N GLY A 6 6.49 11.52 -21.97
CA GLY A 6 6.56 10.41 -22.93
C GLY A 6 6.83 9.03 -22.32
N SER A 7 7.12 8.93 -21.02
CA SER A 7 7.27 7.63 -20.37
C SER A 7 5.94 6.85 -20.36
N ARG A 8 6.02 5.52 -20.23
CA ARG A 8 4.84 4.64 -20.20
C ARG A 8 3.92 4.97 -19.01
N LEU A 9 4.50 5.18 -17.83
CA LEU A 9 3.73 5.53 -16.63
C LEU A 9 3.19 6.96 -16.72
N ARG A 10 3.93 7.91 -17.27
CA ARG A 10 3.41 9.26 -17.50
C ARG A 10 2.22 9.25 -18.44
N THR A 11 2.31 8.50 -19.53
CA THR A 11 1.20 8.33 -20.50
C THR A 11 -0.02 7.69 -19.85
N LEU A 12 0.18 6.66 -19.01
CA LEU A 12 -0.89 6.02 -18.24
C LEU A 12 -1.58 7.02 -17.30
N PHE A 13 -0.80 7.83 -16.58
CA PHE A 13 -1.32 8.83 -15.67
C PHE A 13 -2.14 9.90 -16.39
N ASP A 14 -1.56 10.55 -17.41
CA ASP A 14 -2.23 11.61 -18.17
C ASP A 14 -3.51 11.10 -18.86
N THR A 15 -3.50 9.87 -19.37
CA THR A 15 -4.68 9.25 -19.99
C THR A 15 -5.75 8.91 -18.95
N THR A 16 -5.35 8.47 -17.76
CA THR A 16 -6.28 8.25 -16.63
C THR A 16 -6.96 9.56 -16.27
N LEU A 17 -6.20 10.66 -16.09
CA LEU A 17 -6.78 11.95 -15.75
C LEU A 17 -7.72 12.50 -16.82
N ARG A 18 -7.41 12.33 -18.11
CA ARG A 18 -8.31 12.69 -19.22
C ARG A 18 -9.61 11.89 -19.19
N ARG A 19 -9.51 10.56 -19.04
CA ARG A 19 -10.68 9.68 -19.04
C ARG A 19 -11.63 9.99 -17.87
N GLU A 20 -11.08 10.28 -16.70
CA GLU A 20 -11.85 10.63 -15.50
C GLU A 20 -12.34 12.09 -15.48
N GLY A 21 -12.13 12.85 -16.57
CA GLY A 21 -12.57 14.26 -16.67
C GLY A 21 -11.81 15.22 -15.75
N LEU A 22 -10.67 14.80 -15.18
CA LEU A 22 -9.83 15.60 -14.30
C LEU A 22 -8.90 16.54 -15.07
N THR A 23 -8.90 16.48 -16.40
CA THR A 23 -8.16 17.42 -17.26
C THR A 23 -9.02 17.93 -18.42
N THR A 24 -8.94 19.22 -18.69
CA THR A 24 -9.59 19.90 -19.84
C THR A 24 -8.55 20.80 -20.49
N ASP A 25 -8.32 20.66 -21.80
CA ASP A 25 -7.28 21.37 -22.56
C ASP A 25 -5.88 21.33 -21.91
N GLY A 26 -5.53 20.20 -21.32
CA GLY A 26 -4.26 20.00 -20.63
C GLY A 26 -4.13 20.67 -19.27
N ARG A 27 -5.20 21.30 -18.76
CA ARG A 27 -5.26 21.88 -17.41
C ARG A 27 -6.03 20.96 -16.47
N LEU A 28 -5.55 20.82 -15.23
CA LEU A 28 -6.23 20.05 -14.20
C LEU A 28 -7.53 20.76 -13.79
N THR A 29 -8.64 20.04 -13.85
CA THR A 29 -9.93 20.43 -13.30
C THR A 29 -10.05 19.77 -11.94
N VAL A 30 -9.84 20.56 -10.88
CA VAL A 30 -9.65 20.05 -9.51
C VAL A 30 -10.95 20.18 -8.71
N PRO A 31 -11.67 19.08 -8.43
CA PRO A 31 -12.80 19.13 -7.53
C PRO A 31 -12.33 19.39 -6.09
N THR A 32 -13.25 19.53 -5.16
CA THR A 32 -12.92 19.53 -3.72
C THR A 32 -13.00 18.11 -3.17
N GLY A 33 -12.33 17.86 -2.05
CA GLY A 33 -12.45 16.58 -1.36
C GLY A 33 -11.36 15.55 -1.66
N LEU A 34 -11.54 14.39 -1.04
CA LEU A 34 -10.77 13.17 -1.23
C LEU A 34 -11.63 12.20 -2.04
N THR A 35 -11.09 11.61 -3.09
CA THR A 35 -11.78 10.60 -3.90
C THR A 35 -10.80 9.52 -4.33
N SER A 36 -11.33 8.35 -4.69
CA SER A 36 -10.56 7.24 -5.21
C SER A 36 -11.06 6.85 -6.60
N LEU A 37 -10.12 6.66 -7.52
CA LEU A 37 -10.38 6.15 -8.86
C LEU A 37 -10.18 4.63 -8.85
N PRO A 38 -11.13 3.84 -9.37
CA PRO A 38 -10.98 2.39 -9.43
C PRO A 38 -9.88 2.00 -10.45
N PRO A 39 -9.24 0.83 -10.27
CA PRO A 39 -8.29 0.33 -11.24
C PRO A 39 -8.98 0.03 -12.56
N SER A 40 -8.30 0.33 -13.65
CA SER A 40 -8.78 0.05 -15.02
C SER A 40 -7.65 -0.38 -15.96
N ARG A 41 -6.40 -0.08 -15.59
CA ARG A 41 -5.19 -0.60 -16.20
C ARG A 41 -4.27 -1.05 -15.07
N VAL A 42 -3.67 -2.21 -15.26
CA VAL A 42 -2.71 -2.81 -14.34
C VAL A 42 -1.48 -3.18 -15.16
N ALA A 43 -0.31 -2.98 -14.58
CA ALA A 43 0.95 -3.47 -15.11
C ALA A 43 1.71 -4.20 -14.00
N ASP A 44 2.65 -5.02 -14.42
CA ASP A 44 3.59 -5.62 -13.48
C ASP A 44 4.65 -4.58 -13.11
N LEU A 45 4.90 -4.43 -11.81
CA LEU A 45 5.88 -3.53 -11.23
C LEU A 45 7.28 -3.73 -11.82
N ALA A 46 7.67 -4.97 -12.13
CA ALA A 46 8.95 -5.29 -12.74
C ALA A 46 9.13 -4.65 -14.12
N ASP A 47 8.03 -4.56 -14.89
CA ASP A 47 8.07 -4.04 -16.26
C ASP A 47 8.07 -2.51 -16.32
N VAL A 48 7.38 -1.87 -15.37
CA VAL A 48 7.11 -0.43 -15.43
C VAL A 48 7.90 0.39 -14.41
N ALA A 49 8.46 -0.26 -13.38
CA ALA A 49 9.26 0.40 -12.35
C ALA A 49 10.44 -0.49 -11.92
N PRO A 50 11.39 -0.82 -12.82
CA PRO A 50 12.46 -1.79 -12.56
C PRO A 50 13.36 -1.42 -11.37
N VAL A 51 13.59 -0.13 -11.12
CA VAL A 51 14.35 0.33 -9.95
C VAL A 51 13.62 0.01 -8.64
N LEU A 52 12.31 0.30 -8.57
CA LEU A 52 11.48 -0.02 -7.41
C LEU A 52 11.35 -1.53 -7.23
N TRP A 53 11.17 -2.28 -8.33
CA TRP A 53 11.15 -3.73 -8.33
C TRP A 53 12.44 -4.34 -7.77
N SER A 54 13.61 -3.81 -8.14
CA SER A 54 14.90 -4.26 -7.61
C SER A 54 14.96 -4.10 -6.09
N THR A 55 14.56 -2.95 -5.56
CA THR A 55 14.50 -2.71 -4.10
C THR A 55 13.51 -3.65 -3.41
N VAL A 56 12.33 -3.87 -4.00
CA VAL A 56 11.34 -4.83 -3.49
C VAL A 56 11.93 -6.24 -3.43
N CYS A 57 12.62 -6.69 -4.48
CA CYS A 57 13.30 -7.99 -4.50
C CYS A 57 14.33 -8.09 -3.37
N THR A 58 15.16 -7.07 -3.17
CA THR A 58 16.16 -7.06 -2.09
C THR A 58 15.50 -7.19 -0.72
N LEU A 59 14.42 -6.46 -0.46
CA LEU A 59 13.72 -6.48 0.83
C LEU A 59 13.00 -7.81 1.12
N LEU A 60 12.62 -8.54 0.07
CA LEU A 60 11.86 -9.79 0.16
C LEU A 60 12.72 -11.05 -0.05
N GLY A 61 14.04 -10.93 -0.15
CA GLY A 61 14.93 -12.09 -0.32
C GLY A 61 14.90 -12.70 -1.73
N GLY A 62 14.59 -11.89 -2.74
CA GLY A 62 14.68 -12.24 -4.15
C GLY A 62 13.34 -12.35 -4.87
N ALA A 63 13.38 -12.17 -6.20
CA ALA A 63 12.20 -12.20 -7.07
C ALA A 63 11.42 -13.52 -7.01
N GLY A 64 12.11 -14.65 -6.78
CA GLY A 64 11.50 -15.99 -6.75
C GLY A 64 10.56 -16.22 -5.56
N ARG A 65 10.62 -15.37 -4.53
CA ARG A 65 9.73 -15.44 -3.36
C ARG A 65 8.45 -14.64 -3.54
N ILE A 66 8.37 -13.80 -4.57
CA ILE A 66 7.28 -12.85 -4.78
C ILE A 66 6.21 -13.49 -5.67
N SER A 67 4.95 -13.43 -5.24
CA SER A 67 3.82 -13.83 -6.07
C SER A 67 3.66 -12.86 -7.25
N ARG A 68 3.55 -13.42 -8.46
CA ARG A 68 3.52 -12.65 -9.72
C ARG A 68 2.11 -12.67 -10.33
N PRO A 69 1.64 -11.55 -10.92
CA PRO A 69 2.34 -10.27 -11.05
C PRO A 69 2.33 -9.44 -9.76
N ALA A 70 3.40 -8.68 -9.49
CA ALA A 70 3.38 -7.63 -8.48
C ALA A 70 2.69 -6.40 -9.09
N ARG A 71 1.43 -6.15 -8.71
CA ARG A 71 0.54 -5.27 -9.48
C ARG A 71 0.73 -3.80 -9.14
N LEU A 72 1.04 -2.97 -10.15
CA LEU A 72 0.87 -1.52 -10.11
C LEU A 72 -0.31 -1.15 -11.01
N SER A 73 -1.30 -0.43 -10.48
CA SER A 73 -2.48 -0.01 -11.24
C SER A 73 -2.63 1.51 -11.28
N ASN A 74 -3.54 1.98 -12.13
CA ASN A 74 -4.01 3.36 -12.09
C ASN A 74 -5.18 3.57 -11.10
N ALA A 75 -5.33 2.72 -10.09
CA ALA A 75 -6.19 3.05 -8.96
C ALA A 75 -5.52 4.16 -8.17
N LEU A 76 -6.11 5.36 -8.20
CA LEU A 76 -5.53 6.56 -7.61
C LEU A 76 -6.35 7.01 -6.41
N ILE A 77 -5.66 7.36 -5.32
CA ILE A 77 -6.24 8.10 -4.20
C ILE A 77 -5.89 9.58 -4.41
N CYS A 78 -6.90 10.34 -4.81
CA CYS A 78 -6.83 11.73 -5.20
C CYS A 78 -7.24 12.64 -4.04
N ASN A 79 -6.32 13.47 -3.55
CA ASN A 79 -6.58 14.45 -2.50
C ASN A 79 -6.44 15.86 -3.07
N PHE A 80 -7.57 16.53 -3.29
CA PHE A 80 -7.62 17.91 -3.76
C PHE A 80 -7.71 18.87 -2.57
N ARG A 81 -8.49 19.95 -2.64
CA ARG A 81 -8.68 20.82 -1.48
C ARG A 81 -9.52 20.12 -0.41
N THR A 82 -8.90 19.78 0.72
CA THR A 82 -9.54 19.22 1.92
C THR A 82 -9.07 19.98 3.16
N THR A 83 -9.98 20.63 3.88
CA THR A 83 -9.64 21.41 5.09
C THR A 83 -9.74 20.59 6.37
N ARG A 84 -10.64 19.61 6.41
CA ARG A 84 -10.84 18.71 7.54
C ARG A 84 -11.15 17.30 7.03
N LEU A 85 -10.56 16.31 7.68
CA LEU A 85 -10.87 14.89 7.49
C LEU A 85 -11.15 14.27 8.86
N SER A 86 -12.01 13.26 8.90
CA SER A 86 -12.13 12.40 10.08
C SER A 86 -10.86 11.57 10.23
N GLU A 87 -10.50 11.22 11.47
CA GLU A 87 -9.45 10.24 11.69
C GLU A 87 -9.87 8.89 11.07
N SER A 88 -8.92 8.25 10.42
CA SER A 88 -9.15 6.99 9.71
C SER A 88 -7.89 6.11 9.77
N TRP A 89 -7.24 6.04 10.93
CA TRP A 89 -6.05 5.21 11.11
C TRP A 89 -6.39 3.73 10.91
N HIS A 90 -5.66 3.09 10.00
CA HIS A 90 -5.84 1.68 9.66
C HIS A 90 -4.52 1.08 9.15
N VAL A 91 -4.53 -0.23 8.95
CA VAL A 91 -3.56 -0.95 8.12
C VAL A 91 -4.30 -1.49 6.89
N ASP A 92 -3.67 -1.47 5.72
CA ASP A 92 -4.27 -2.01 4.49
C ASP A 92 -4.33 -3.54 4.52
N GLY A 93 -5.23 -4.13 3.73
CA GLY A 93 -5.45 -5.58 3.65
C GLY A 93 -6.90 -5.99 3.85
N ASP A 94 -7.85 -5.26 3.26
CA ASP A 94 -9.29 -5.48 3.43
C ASP A 94 -9.85 -6.64 2.59
N PHE A 95 -8.98 -7.53 2.11
CA PHE A 95 -9.28 -8.66 1.23
C PHE A 95 -8.75 -10.00 1.76
N PHE A 96 -8.24 -10.04 3.00
CA PHE A 96 -7.79 -11.26 3.66
C PHE A 96 -7.80 -11.12 5.19
N VAL A 97 -7.59 -12.25 5.89
CA VAL A 97 -7.39 -12.30 7.34
C VAL A 97 -5.90 -12.18 7.65
N HIS A 98 -5.52 -11.13 8.39
CA HIS A 98 -4.14 -10.87 8.77
C HIS A 98 -3.63 -11.82 9.86
N HIS A 99 -2.40 -12.26 9.65
CA HIS A 99 -1.52 -12.90 10.63
C HIS A 99 -0.18 -12.17 10.65
N PRO A 100 0.67 -12.35 11.68
CA PRO A 100 2.01 -11.77 11.70
C PRO A 100 2.86 -12.11 10.46
N ASP A 101 2.62 -13.27 9.84
CA ASP A 101 3.39 -13.80 8.73
C ASP A 101 2.68 -13.73 7.35
N SER A 102 1.56 -13.02 7.25
CA SER A 102 0.68 -13.04 6.08
C SER A 102 1.43 -12.81 4.75
N PRO A 103 1.36 -13.77 3.79
CA PRO A 103 1.99 -13.60 2.49
C PRO A 103 1.19 -12.67 1.57
N GLU A 104 -0.09 -12.45 1.80
CA GLU A 104 -0.99 -11.71 0.91
C GLU A 104 -0.59 -10.23 0.75
N GLN A 105 0.13 -9.70 1.75
CA GLN A 105 0.69 -8.36 1.76
C GLN A 105 1.99 -8.37 2.56
N ALA A 106 3.11 -8.60 1.88
CA ALA A 106 4.44 -8.55 2.46
C ALA A 106 5.02 -7.14 2.45
N LEU A 107 4.74 -6.32 1.44
CA LEU A 107 5.07 -4.89 1.44
C LEU A 107 3.86 -4.07 1.03
N LEU A 108 3.72 -2.89 1.63
CA LEU A 108 2.82 -1.84 1.19
C LEU A 108 3.65 -0.74 0.53
N LEU A 109 3.29 -0.36 -0.69
CA LEU A 109 4.02 0.68 -1.44
C LEU A 109 3.12 1.90 -1.58
N PHE A 110 3.59 3.10 -1.26
CA PHE A 110 2.92 4.34 -1.68
C PHE A 110 3.68 4.99 -2.81
N VAL A 111 3.07 4.97 -3.97
CA VAL A 111 3.65 5.46 -5.21
C VAL A 111 3.08 6.84 -5.51
N LEU A 112 3.95 7.85 -5.61
CA LEU A 112 3.56 9.23 -5.87
C LEU A 112 3.46 9.49 -7.37
N TRP A 113 2.27 9.84 -7.85
CA TRP A 113 2.02 10.24 -9.25
C TRP A 113 2.09 11.76 -9.45
N SER A 114 2.09 12.50 -8.34
CA SER A 114 2.34 13.93 -8.24
C SER A 114 3.18 14.20 -7.01
N ASP A 115 3.78 15.38 -6.91
CA ASP A 115 4.44 15.83 -5.69
C ASP A 115 3.46 15.80 -4.51
N ALA A 116 4.01 15.52 -3.32
CA ALA A 116 3.31 15.55 -2.05
C ALA A 116 4.18 16.29 -1.03
N GLY A 117 3.94 17.59 -0.83
CA GLY A 117 4.61 18.37 0.20
C GLY A 117 3.94 18.29 1.57
N GLU A 118 4.62 18.79 2.60
CA GLU A 118 4.03 18.98 3.93
C GLU A 118 2.78 19.86 3.84
N GLY A 119 1.65 19.44 4.41
CA GLY A 119 0.39 20.19 4.33
C GLY A 119 -0.27 20.19 2.94
N GLU A 120 0.22 19.37 2.01
CA GLU A 120 -0.36 19.15 0.66
C GLU A 120 -1.04 17.78 0.56
N GLY A 121 -1.55 17.25 1.68
CA GLY A 121 -2.27 15.98 1.72
C GLY A 121 -1.39 14.72 1.67
N ALA A 122 -0.07 14.85 1.91
CA ALA A 122 0.83 13.71 2.07
C ALA A 122 0.28 12.75 3.14
N THR A 123 0.31 11.44 2.86
CA THR A 123 -0.25 10.43 3.78
C THR A 123 0.49 10.49 5.11
N ARG A 124 -0.23 10.39 6.23
CA ARG A 124 0.38 10.28 7.56
C ARG A 124 0.57 8.80 7.90
N ALA A 125 1.74 8.47 8.42
CA ALA A 125 2.08 7.12 8.87
C ALA A 125 2.55 7.14 10.33
N ALA A 126 2.32 6.05 11.04
CA ALA A 126 2.81 5.81 12.41
C ALA A 126 3.58 4.47 12.43
N PRO A 127 4.84 4.43 11.95
CA PRO A 127 5.63 3.19 11.91
C PRO A 127 5.85 2.58 13.29
N SER A 128 5.89 3.40 14.34
CA SER A 128 6.01 2.98 15.75
C SER A 128 4.90 2.02 16.17
N ALA A 129 3.69 2.14 15.61
CA ALA A 129 2.55 1.27 15.89
C ALA A 129 2.76 -0.19 15.44
N THR A 130 3.69 -0.43 14.52
CA THR A 130 3.86 -1.74 13.86
C THR A 130 4.14 -2.85 14.86
N ALA A 131 4.98 -2.61 15.87
CA ALA A 131 5.32 -3.60 16.88
C ALA A 131 4.11 -4.01 17.72
N ASP A 132 3.28 -3.04 18.13
CA ASP A 132 2.10 -3.32 18.95
C ASP A 132 0.98 -3.98 18.16
N ILE A 133 0.84 -3.63 16.87
CA ILE A 133 -0.08 -4.32 15.95
C ILE A 133 0.36 -5.77 15.73
N LEU A 134 1.65 -6.03 15.51
CA LEU A 134 2.19 -7.39 15.40
C LEU A 134 1.92 -8.23 16.66
N ARG A 135 2.20 -7.68 17.85
CA ARG A 135 1.90 -8.33 19.13
C ARG A 135 0.41 -8.50 19.38
N HIS A 136 -0.42 -7.61 18.85
CA HIS A 136 -1.86 -7.77 18.88
C HIS A 136 -2.28 -8.98 18.03
N LEU A 137 -1.83 -9.06 16.78
CA LEU A 137 -2.11 -10.21 15.90
C LEU A 137 -1.60 -11.53 16.49
N ALA A 138 -0.41 -11.56 17.09
CA ALA A 138 0.12 -12.76 17.74
C ALA A 138 -0.74 -13.28 18.90
N ARG A 139 -1.54 -12.41 19.55
CA ARG A 139 -2.51 -12.79 20.59
C ARG A 139 -3.87 -13.22 20.04
N HIS A 140 -4.08 -13.11 18.72
CA HIS A 140 -5.29 -13.51 18.02
C HIS A 140 -4.93 -14.56 16.95
N PRO A 141 -4.68 -15.82 17.35
CA PRO A 141 -4.15 -16.84 16.45
C PRO A 141 -5.12 -17.22 15.30
N ALA A 142 -6.41 -16.93 15.43
CA ALA A 142 -7.38 -17.04 14.35
C ALA A 142 -7.21 -15.96 13.26
N GLY A 143 -6.41 -14.92 13.53
CA GLY A 143 -6.19 -13.77 12.67
C GLY A 143 -7.29 -12.72 12.80
N LEU A 144 -7.08 -11.56 12.17
CA LEU A 144 -8.02 -10.44 12.17
C LEU A 144 -8.13 -9.84 10.77
N THR A 145 -9.33 -9.49 10.34
CA THR A 145 -9.49 -8.62 9.16
C THR A 145 -8.94 -7.22 9.48
N SER A 146 -8.50 -6.47 8.47
CA SER A 146 -8.02 -5.08 8.65
C SER A 146 -8.95 -4.20 9.51
N ALA A 147 -10.27 -4.30 9.31
CA ALA A 147 -11.26 -3.53 10.07
C ALA A 147 -11.32 -3.84 11.59
N HIS A 148 -10.81 -5.01 12.01
CA HIS A 148 -10.78 -5.44 13.41
C HIS A 148 -9.41 -5.23 14.06
N ILE A 149 -8.40 -4.76 13.32
CA ILE A 149 -7.11 -4.38 13.88
C ILE A 149 -7.25 -2.98 14.48
N PRO A 150 -7.05 -2.78 15.80
CA PRO A 150 -7.26 -1.49 16.44
C PRO A 150 -6.05 -0.56 16.24
N ALA A 151 -5.72 -0.23 14.98
CA ALA A 151 -4.53 0.53 14.64
C ALA A 151 -4.45 1.88 15.38
N ARG A 152 -5.60 2.54 15.55
CA ARG A 152 -5.74 3.82 16.27
C ARG A 152 -5.23 3.76 17.71
N ASP A 153 -5.34 2.61 18.36
CA ASP A 153 -4.94 2.47 19.77
C ASP A 153 -3.40 2.42 19.93
N TYR A 154 -2.66 2.24 18.83
CA TYR A 154 -1.21 2.01 18.82
C TYR A 154 -0.39 3.12 18.15
N ILE A 155 -1.03 4.14 17.55
CA ILE A 155 -0.31 5.18 16.79
C ILE A 155 0.61 6.06 17.65
N GLY A 156 0.38 6.11 18.97
CA GLY A 156 1.22 6.85 19.90
C GLY A 156 1.09 8.37 19.73
N SER A 157 2.21 9.07 19.96
CA SER A 157 2.24 10.54 19.94
C SER A 157 2.26 11.08 18.51
N PRO A 158 1.51 12.16 18.21
CA PRO A 158 1.57 12.83 16.92
C PRO A 158 2.98 13.28 16.48
N ALA A 159 3.92 13.45 17.43
CA ALA A 159 5.31 13.80 17.15
C ALA A 159 6.10 12.66 16.49
N ASP A 160 5.68 11.42 16.68
CA ASP A 160 6.31 10.22 16.09
C ASP A 160 5.69 9.87 14.72
N HIS A 161 4.65 10.58 14.31
CA HIS A 161 3.98 10.35 13.03
C HIS A 161 4.80 11.00 11.90
N LEU A 162 4.96 10.25 10.81
CA LEU A 162 5.63 10.72 9.61
C LEU A 162 4.63 11.26 8.60
N SER A 163 5.02 12.32 7.90
CA SER A 163 4.36 12.77 6.68
C SER A 163 5.11 12.19 5.49
N LEU A 164 4.46 11.33 4.70
CA LEU A 164 5.08 10.63 3.56
C LEU A 164 5.16 11.56 2.34
N THR A 165 6.06 12.54 2.41
CA THR A 165 6.31 13.53 1.36
C THR A 165 7.22 12.99 0.27
N GLY A 166 7.23 13.63 -0.89
CA GLY A 166 8.12 13.30 -2.00
C GLY A 166 7.71 13.96 -3.30
N ASN A 167 8.46 13.69 -4.37
CA ASN A 167 8.17 14.19 -5.71
C ASN A 167 7.41 13.15 -6.53
N ALA A 168 6.79 13.60 -7.62
CA ALA A 168 6.21 12.69 -8.61
C ALA A 168 7.26 11.68 -9.09
N GLY A 169 6.94 10.38 -8.95
CA GLY A 169 7.81 9.28 -9.30
C GLY A 169 8.48 8.61 -8.10
N ASP A 170 8.50 9.25 -6.93
CA ASP A 170 9.00 8.63 -5.71
C ASP A 170 8.04 7.53 -5.22
N ALA A 171 8.58 6.60 -4.44
CA ALA A 171 7.79 5.58 -3.78
C ALA A 171 8.29 5.35 -2.35
N TRP A 172 7.35 5.29 -1.40
CA TRP A 172 7.61 4.80 -0.06
C TRP A 172 7.37 3.29 -0.02
N ILE A 173 8.31 2.55 0.57
CA ILE A 173 8.17 1.12 0.85
C ILE A 173 7.95 0.98 2.35
N LEU A 174 6.83 0.40 2.74
CA LEU A 174 6.37 0.33 4.12
C LEU A 174 6.24 -1.13 4.56
N HIS A 175 6.47 -1.37 5.86
CA HIS A 175 6.05 -2.61 6.48
C HIS A 175 4.52 -2.76 6.32
N PRO A 176 3.97 -3.96 6.06
CA PRO A 176 2.57 -4.14 5.68
C PRO A 176 1.58 -3.74 6.77
N LEU A 177 2.03 -3.75 8.03
CA LEU A 177 1.27 -3.32 9.20
C LEU A 177 1.57 -1.88 9.65
N THR A 178 2.17 -1.06 8.78
CA THR A 178 2.37 0.37 9.08
C THR A 178 1.01 1.07 9.12
N ALA A 179 0.60 1.49 10.33
CA ALA A 179 -0.63 2.26 10.51
C ALA A 179 -0.54 3.59 9.77
N HIS A 180 -1.59 3.95 9.03
CA HIS A 180 -1.60 5.18 8.24
C HIS A 180 -3.01 5.75 8.04
N GLN A 181 -3.07 7.01 7.59
CA GLN A 181 -4.32 7.67 7.23
C GLN A 181 -4.10 8.84 6.24
N SER A 182 -5.18 9.27 5.58
CA SER A 182 -5.18 10.48 4.77
C SER A 182 -4.97 11.73 5.62
N ALA A 183 -4.31 12.75 5.04
CA ALA A 183 -4.11 14.05 5.67
C ALA A 183 -4.91 15.15 4.95
N PRO A 184 -5.32 16.22 5.65
CA PRO A 184 -5.87 17.40 5.01
C PRO A 184 -4.89 18.01 4.00
N ASN A 185 -5.45 18.58 2.94
CA ASN A 185 -4.75 19.35 1.91
C ASN A 185 -5.39 20.75 1.80
N PRO A 186 -5.13 21.64 2.78
CA PRO A 186 -5.67 23.00 2.77
C PRO A 186 -5.04 23.87 1.68
N ARG A 187 -3.88 23.50 1.13
CA ARG A 187 -3.26 24.23 0.01
C ARG A 187 -3.98 23.96 -1.31
N GLY A 188 -4.58 22.78 -1.46
CA GLY A 188 -5.37 22.39 -2.62
C GLY A 188 -4.53 22.06 -3.86
N ARG A 189 -3.21 21.86 -3.70
CA ARG A 189 -2.37 21.30 -4.76
C ARG A 189 -2.75 19.81 -4.91
N PRO A 190 -3.23 19.36 -6.07
CA PRO A 190 -3.72 17.98 -6.22
C PRO A 190 -2.64 16.97 -5.92
N ARG A 191 -2.99 15.99 -5.07
CA ARG A 191 -2.11 14.86 -4.75
C ARG A 191 -2.70 13.55 -5.26
N PHE A 192 -1.96 12.85 -6.10
CA PHE A 192 -2.31 11.56 -6.65
C PHE A 192 -1.31 10.50 -6.19
N ILE A 193 -1.79 9.47 -5.51
CA ILE A 193 -0.96 8.30 -5.16
C ILE A 193 -1.70 7.01 -5.52
N SER A 194 -0.96 5.92 -5.65
CA SER A 194 -1.50 4.56 -5.56
C SER A 194 -0.84 3.82 -4.40
N ASN A 195 -1.55 2.90 -3.77
CA ASN A 195 -1.07 2.08 -2.65
C ASN A 195 -0.98 0.57 -2.99
N PRO A 196 -0.21 0.14 -4.01
CA PRO A 196 -0.15 -1.29 -4.35
C PRO A 196 0.54 -2.10 -3.24
N VAL A 197 0.18 -3.38 -3.19
CA VAL A 197 0.77 -4.37 -2.29
C VAL A 197 1.66 -5.33 -3.07
N VAL A 198 2.66 -5.88 -2.40
CA VAL A 198 3.48 -6.98 -2.92
C VAL A 198 3.24 -8.20 -2.05
N ALA A 199 2.79 -9.29 -2.67
CA ALA A 199 2.54 -10.55 -1.98
C ALA A 199 3.73 -11.51 -2.13
N LEU A 200 3.97 -12.33 -1.12
CA LEU A 200 4.87 -13.49 -1.20
C LEU A 200 4.12 -14.71 -1.75
N ALA A 201 4.87 -15.66 -2.30
CA ALA A 201 4.33 -16.96 -2.72
C ALA A 201 4.02 -17.86 -1.51
N GLU A 202 4.79 -17.72 -0.43
CA GLU A 202 4.68 -18.48 0.81
C GLU A 202 4.71 -17.53 2.01
N PRO A 203 4.13 -17.90 3.17
CA PRO A 203 4.17 -17.08 4.38
C PRO A 203 5.59 -16.72 4.82
N MET A 204 5.72 -15.61 5.55
CA MET A 204 7.00 -15.16 6.08
C MET A 204 7.56 -16.17 7.10
N ASN A 205 8.85 -16.47 7.02
CA ASN A 205 9.54 -17.25 8.04
C ASN A 205 9.87 -16.33 9.23
N LEU A 206 9.06 -16.43 10.29
CA LEU A 206 9.24 -15.71 11.54
C LEU A 206 9.72 -16.59 12.69
N THR A 207 10.22 -17.80 12.42
CA THR A 207 10.70 -18.74 13.45
C THR A 207 12.14 -18.44 13.85
N ASP A 208 12.68 -19.18 14.83
CA ASP A 208 14.08 -19.11 15.26
C ASP A 208 15.01 -20.08 14.50
N ASP A 209 14.52 -20.71 13.42
CA ASP A 209 15.34 -21.58 12.59
C ASP A 209 16.56 -20.85 11.97
N PRO A 210 17.60 -21.60 11.57
CA PRO A 210 18.80 -21.03 10.98
C PRO A 210 18.64 -20.63 9.50
N GLU A 211 17.44 -20.75 8.91
CA GLU A 211 17.24 -20.36 7.50
C GLU A 211 17.42 -18.85 7.34
N GLU A 212 18.01 -18.47 6.20
CA GLU A 212 18.24 -17.07 5.86
C GLU A 212 16.92 -16.33 5.70
N LYS A 213 16.78 -15.22 6.42
CA LYS A 213 15.59 -14.39 6.45
C LYS A 213 15.80 -13.14 5.60
N SER A 214 14.77 -12.77 4.86
CA SER A 214 14.73 -11.49 4.15
C SER A 214 14.80 -10.31 5.12
N PRO A 215 15.23 -9.12 4.65
CA PRO A 215 15.19 -7.90 5.47
C PRO A 215 13.81 -7.62 6.09
N LEU A 216 12.71 -7.93 5.39
CA LEU A 216 11.36 -7.82 5.93
C LEU A 216 11.16 -8.78 7.12
N GLU A 217 11.45 -10.06 6.94
CA GLU A 217 11.30 -11.08 8.00
C GLU A 217 12.12 -10.74 9.24
N GLU A 218 13.36 -10.29 9.05
CA GLU A 218 14.23 -9.83 10.14
C GLU A 218 13.64 -8.62 10.88
N LEU A 219 13.13 -7.63 10.16
CA LEU A 219 12.45 -6.49 10.76
C LEU A 219 11.20 -6.93 11.54
N THR A 220 10.35 -7.76 10.93
CA THR A 220 9.10 -8.25 11.53
C THR A 220 9.39 -9.05 12.81
N ARG A 221 10.40 -9.95 12.81
CA ARG A 221 10.81 -10.69 14.01
C ARG A 221 11.28 -9.76 15.14
N ARG A 222 12.13 -8.78 14.82
CA ARG A 222 12.61 -7.80 15.81
C ARG A 222 11.48 -6.99 16.43
N LEU A 223 10.51 -6.56 15.62
CA LEU A 223 9.35 -5.80 16.10
C LEU A 223 8.41 -6.67 16.95
N LEU A 224 8.19 -7.92 16.51
CA LEU A 224 7.37 -8.88 17.25
C LEU A 224 8.00 -9.24 18.60
N GLY A 225 9.33 -9.39 18.64
CA GLY A 225 10.12 -9.64 19.85
C GLY A 225 10.14 -11.10 20.32
N GLN A 226 9.57 -12.01 19.53
CA GLN A 226 9.54 -13.46 19.78
C GLN A 226 9.36 -14.19 18.43
N PRO A 227 9.77 -15.47 18.33
CA PRO A 227 9.44 -16.28 17.17
C PRO A 227 7.92 -16.43 17.04
N TRP A 228 7.47 -16.69 15.82
CA TRP A 228 6.07 -16.96 15.54
C TRP A 228 5.92 -18.15 14.60
N THR A 229 4.94 -18.99 14.93
CA THR A 229 4.46 -20.09 14.10
C THR A 229 2.93 -20.07 14.09
N PRO A 230 2.29 -20.49 12.98
CA PRO A 230 0.84 -20.59 12.95
C PRO A 230 0.37 -21.64 13.96
N GLY A 231 -0.67 -21.31 14.72
CA GLY A 231 -1.31 -22.23 15.65
C GLY A 231 -2.36 -23.12 14.97
N GLU A 232 -2.88 -24.12 15.68
CA GLU A 232 -3.94 -24.99 15.14
C GLU A 232 -5.21 -24.22 14.73
N SER A 233 -5.49 -23.09 15.40
CA SER A 233 -6.64 -22.23 15.11
C SER A 233 -6.40 -21.23 13.97
N THR A 234 -5.22 -21.24 13.33
CA THR A 234 -4.90 -20.29 12.25
C THR A 234 -5.74 -20.58 11.02
N VAL A 235 -6.54 -19.58 10.62
CA VAL A 235 -7.36 -19.62 9.40
C VAL A 235 -6.78 -18.60 8.42
N ARG A 236 -6.33 -19.07 7.26
CA ARG A 236 -5.95 -18.20 6.13
C ARG A 236 -7.11 -18.13 5.16
N GLU A 237 -7.69 -16.95 5.04
CA GLU A 237 -8.82 -16.70 4.17
C GLU A 237 -8.59 -15.40 3.40
N SER A 238 -8.90 -15.44 2.11
CA SER A 238 -8.98 -14.27 1.24
C SER A 238 -10.42 -14.09 0.78
N PHE A 239 -10.87 -12.86 0.65
CA PHE A 239 -12.24 -12.52 0.29
C PHE A 239 -12.28 -11.29 -0.62
N VAL A 240 -13.39 -11.14 -1.35
CA VAL A 240 -13.63 -9.93 -2.17
C VAL A 240 -14.23 -8.85 -1.25
N PRO A 241 -13.58 -7.69 -1.08
CA PRO A 241 -14.11 -6.62 -0.24
C PRO A 241 -15.50 -6.18 -0.71
N GLY A 242 -16.44 -5.95 0.21
CA GLY A 242 -17.82 -5.58 -0.12
C GLY A 242 -17.97 -4.24 -0.89
N ARG A 243 -16.95 -3.38 -0.85
CA ARG A 243 -16.87 -2.17 -1.70
C ARG A 243 -16.68 -2.49 -3.20
N ILE A 244 -16.35 -3.72 -3.53
CA ILE A 244 -16.12 -4.22 -4.87
C ILE A 244 -17.34 -5.05 -5.32
N THR A 245 -18.49 -4.41 -5.48
CA THR A 245 -19.73 -5.06 -5.98
C THR A 245 -19.70 -5.43 -7.48
N ARG A 246 -18.60 -5.16 -8.19
CA ARG A 246 -18.42 -5.46 -9.63
C ARG A 246 -16.98 -5.89 -9.97
N TRP A 247 -16.46 -6.92 -9.32
CA TRP A 247 -15.21 -7.55 -9.76
C TRP A 247 -15.39 -9.05 -9.81
N ASN A 248 -15.42 -9.58 -11.02
CA ASN A 248 -15.79 -10.94 -11.38
C ASN A 248 -14.62 -11.94 -11.33
N GLY A 249 -13.50 -11.61 -10.68
CA GLY A 249 -12.36 -12.53 -10.49
C GLY A 249 -11.61 -12.93 -11.77
N GLU A 250 -12.21 -12.78 -12.95
CA GLU A 250 -11.58 -12.92 -14.26
C GLU A 250 -11.07 -11.55 -14.73
N GLY A 251 -9.79 -11.33 -14.49
CA GLY A 251 -9.09 -10.13 -14.94
C GLY A 251 -7.62 -10.42 -15.22
N THR A 252 -7.33 -11.54 -15.87
CA THR A 252 -6.09 -11.64 -16.65
C THR A 252 -6.19 -10.67 -17.82
N TYR A 253 -5.31 -9.67 -17.80
CA TYR A 253 -4.45 -9.23 -18.90
C TYR A 253 -5.00 -9.21 -20.34
N THR A 254 -4.69 -8.09 -21.01
CA THR A 254 -4.92 -7.78 -22.43
C THR A 254 -6.38 -7.57 -22.81
N ASP A 255 -6.77 -6.29 -22.98
CA ASP A 255 -7.37 -5.98 -24.27
C ASP A 255 -6.92 -4.63 -24.80
N ARG A 256 -6.55 -4.67 -26.07
CA ARG A 256 -6.22 -3.55 -26.93
C ARG A 256 -7.52 -2.80 -27.21
N SER A 257 -7.60 -1.58 -26.71
CA SER A 257 -8.32 -0.48 -27.35
C SER A 257 -7.81 0.82 -26.77
#